data_AF-A0A7Y6I6N3-F1
#
_entry.id   AF-A0A7Y6I6N3-F1
#
_cell.length_a   1.000
_cell.length_b   1.000
_cell.length_c   1.000
_cell.angle_alpha   90.00
_cell.angle_beta   90.00
_cell.angle_gamma   90.00
#
_symmetry.space_group_name_H-M   'P 1'
#
loop_
_entity.id
_entity.type
_entity.pdbx_description
1 polymer ?
#
loop_
_entity_poly.entity_id
_entity_poly.type
_entity_poly.pdbx_seq_one_letter_code
_entity_poly.pdbx_strand_id
1 'polypeptide(L)' 'MFKALSDPVRLRLLSLIASHEGGEACVCDLTGPFDVSQPTISHHLKMLRKAGPVGSERRGAWEPSILPGSGELTL' A
#
# COMPACT_ATOMS: atom_id res chain seq x y z
N MET A 1 3.41 -14.18 9.00
CA MET A 1 3.55 -13.78 7.58
C MET A 1 2.20 -13.63 6.87
N PHE A 2 1.40 -14.69 6.69
CA PHE A 2 0.22 -14.64 5.79
C PHE A 2 -0.98 -13.81 6.25
N LYS A 3 -1.13 -13.51 7.54
CA LYS A 3 -2.30 -12.80 8.08
C LYS A 3 -2.48 -11.39 7.48
N ALA A 4 -1.39 -10.74 7.06
CA ALA A 4 -1.43 -9.45 6.40
C ALA A 4 -1.86 -9.54 4.92
N LEU A 5 -1.79 -10.70 4.28
CA LEU A 5 -2.23 -10.92 2.90
C LEU A 5 -3.60 -11.63 2.83
N SER A 6 -4.13 -12.14 3.95
CA SER A 6 -5.42 -12.86 3.98
C SER A 6 -6.65 -11.96 3.83
N ASP A 7 -6.49 -10.67 3.59
CA ASP A 7 -7.59 -9.71 3.49
C ASP A 7 -7.72 -9.19 2.07
N PRO A 8 -8.93 -9.26 1.49
CA PRO A 8 -9.14 -8.93 0.08
C PRO A 8 -8.83 -7.46 -0.22
N VAL A 9 -9.04 -6.54 0.74
CA VAL A 9 -8.71 -5.12 0.58
C VAL A 9 -7.20 -4.95 0.53
N ARG A 10 -6.46 -5.63 1.40
CA ARG A 10 -4.98 -5.56 1.42
C ARG A 10 -4.34 -6.15 0.17
N LEU A 11 -4.87 -7.26 -0.36
CA LEU A 11 -4.40 -7.83 -1.63
C LEU A 11 -4.66 -6.89 -2.81
N ARG A 12 -5.85 -6.29 -2.85
CA ARG A 12 -6.21 -5.36 -3.92
C ARG A 12 -5.38 -4.07 -3.84
N LEU A 13 -5.12 -3.56 -2.63
CA LEU A 13 -4.20 -2.43 -2.43
C LEU A 13 -2.79 -2.76 -2.93
N LEU A 14 -2.25 -3.94 -2.59
CA LEU A 14 -0.93 -4.36 -3.05
C LEU A 14 -0.88 -4.48 -4.58
N SER A 15 -1.90 -5.08 -5.19
CA SER A 15 -2.02 -5.20 -6.65
C SER A 15 -2.10 -3.84 -7.34
N LEU A 16 -2.83 -2.88 -6.75
CA LEU A 16 -2.92 -1.52 -7.27
C LEU A 16 -1.56 -0.83 -7.22
N ILE A 17 -0.87 -0.87 -6.08
CA ILE A 17 0.47 -0.28 -5.91
C ILE A 17 1.45 -0.90 -6.92
N ALA A 18 1.45 -2.22 -7.06
CA ALA A 18 2.32 -2.93 -8.00
C ALA A 18 2.01 -2.63 -9.49
N SER A 19 0.78 -2.18 -9.79
CA SER A 19 0.38 -1.79 -11.15
C SER A 19 0.64 -0.31 -11.46
N HIS A 20 0.99 0.51 -10.45
CA HIS A 20 1.36 1.91 -10.68
C HIS A 20 2.77 2.01 -11.27
N GLU A 21 2.98 3.02 -12.11
CA GLU A 21 4.29 3.30 -12.70
C GLU A 21 5.31 3.57 -11.58
N GLY A 22 6.43 2.84 -11.59
CA GLY A 22 7.44 2.92 -10.51
C GLY A 22 7.08 2.15 -9.23
N GLY A 23 5.92 1.48 -9.17
CA GLY A 23 5.45 0.78 -7.97
C GLY A 23 5.05 1.72 -6.84
N GLU A 24 4.90 3.01 -7.13
CA GLU A 24 4.60 4.05 -6.16
C GLU A 24 3.15 4.54 -6.33
N ALA A 25 2.41 4.70 -5.22
CA ALA A 25 1.06 5.27 -5.28
C ALA A 25 0.78 6.23 -4.11
N CYS A 26 0.05 7.30 -4.37
CA CYS A 26 -0.46 8.18 -3.32
C CYS A 26 -1.56 7.46 -2.53
N VAL A 27 -1.60 7.64 -1.21
CA VAL A 27 -2.71 7.14 -0.38
C VAL A 27 -4.06 7.68 -0.89
N CYS A 28 -4.09 8.93 -1.37
CA CYS A 28 -5.24 9.58 -1.97
C CYS A 28 -5.78 8.79 -3.19
N ASP A 29 -4.91 8.43 -4.13
CA ASP A 29 -5.27 7.66 -5.33
C ASP A 29 -5.72 6.23 -5.01
N LEU A 30 -5.20 5.67 -3.92
CA LEU A 30 -5.56 4.33 -3.44
C LEU A 30 -6.94 4.27 -2.77
N THR A 31 -7.58 5.40 -2.47
CA THR A 31 -8.93 5.42 -1.89
C THR A 31 -10.04 5.34 -2.92
N GLY A 32 -9.88 5.98 -4.08
CA GLY A 32 -10.91 6.07 -5.12
C GLY A 32 -11.53 4.73 -5.57
N PRO A 33 -10.73 3.64 -5.75
CA PRO A 33 -11.25 2.34 -6.15
C PRO A 33 -12.00 1.55 -5.07
N PHE A 34 -12.06 2.04 -3.82
CA PHE A 34 -12.66 1.32 -2.70
C PHE A 34 -13.83 2.11 -2.10
N ASP A 35 -14.89 1.41 -1.72
CA ASP A 35 -16.03 1.99 -0.99
C ASP A 35 -15.75 2.07 0.53
N VAL A 36 -14.52 2.46 0.89
CA VAL A 36 -14.10 2.56 2.29
C VAL A 36 -13.38 3.87 2.54
N SER A 37 -13.50 4.37 3.77
CA SER A 37 -12.90 5.64 4.15
C SER A 37 -11.37 5.62 4.07
N GLN A 38 -10.77 6.79 3.82
CA GLN A 38 -9.32 6.99 3.85
C GLN A 38 -8.65 6.54 5.18
N PRO A 39 -9.26 6.74 6.38
CA PRO A 39 -8.78 6.14 7.63
C PRO A 39 -8.67 4.61 7.59
N THR A 40 -9.63 3.93 6.97
CA THR A 40 -9.63 2.46 6.81
C THR A 40 -8.49 2.01 5.89
N ILE A 41 -8.28 2.70 4.76
CA ILE A 41 -7.15 2.44 3.86
C ILE A 41 -5.81 2.65 4.58
N SER A 42 -5.66 3.74 5.33
CA SER A 42 -4.46 4.02 6.12
C SER A 42 -4.17 2.92 7.14
N HIS A 43 -5.21 2.36 7.78
CA HIS A 43 -5.07 1.22 8.67
C HIS A 43 -4.53 -0.02 7.94
N HIS A 44 -5.10 -0.36 6.78
CA HIS A 44 -4.65 -1.48 5.96
C HIS A 44 -3.20 -1.32 5.49
N LEU A 45 -2.81 -0.12 5.04
CA LEU A 45 -1.43 0.19 4.64
C LEU A 45 -0.46 0.09 5.80
N LYS A 46 -0.84 0.51 7.01
CA LYS A 46 -0.03 0.32 8.22
C LYS A 46 0.22 -1.17 8.52
N MET A 47 -0.77 -2.02 8.28
CA MET A 47 -0.65 -3.47 8.47
C MET A 47 0.22 -4.12 7.39
N LEU A 48 0.08 -3.70 6.13
CA LEU A 48 0.98 -4.11 5.04
C LEU A 48 2.42 -3.68 5.32
N ARG A 49 2.66 -2.44 5.76
CA ARG A 49 4.00 -1.97 6.13
C ARG A 49 4.63 -2.78 7.25
N LYS A 50 3.86 -3.08 8.31
CA LYS A 50 4.33 -3.92 9.42
C LYS A 50 4.72 -5.34 8.97
N ALA A 51 4.13 -5.83 7.88
CA ALA A 51 4.43 -7.16 7.36
C ALA A 51 5.62 -7.18 6.39
N GLY A 52 6.11 -6.02 5.93
CA GLY A 52 7.24 -5.90 5.00
C GLY A 52 6.96 -5.74 3.50
N PRO A 53 5.79 -6.10 2.90
CA PRO A 53 5.63 -6.01 1.44
C PRO A 53 5.53 -4.58 0.87
N VAL A 54 5.26 -3.57 1.71
CA VAL A 54 5.18 -2.16 1.27
C VAL A 54 5.96 -1.24 2.21
N GLY A 55 6.63 -0.25 1.63
CA GLY A 55 7.22 0.89 2.33
C GLY A 55 6.30 2.11 2.29
N SER A 56 6.63 3.14 3.06
CA SER A 56 6.00 4.45 2.94
C SER A 56 7.06 5.53 3.00
N GLU A 57 7.11 6.39 1.99
CA GLU A 57 8.04 7.52 1.90
C GLU A 57 7.24 8.82 1.88
N ARG A 58 7.68 9.83 2.63
CA ARG A 58 7.04 11.15 2.62
C ARG A 58 7.77 12.07 1.64
N ARG A 59 7.36 12.09 0.37
CA ARG A 59 7.86 13.06 -0.61
C ARG A 59 7.04 14.34 -0.55
N GLY A 60 7.45 15.26 0.32
CA GLY A 60 6.82 16.59 0.46
C GLY A 60 5.98 16.78 1.72
N ALA A 61 5.20 17.85 1.75
CA ALA A 61 4.67 18.41 2.99
C ALA A 61 3.31 17.85 3.45
N TRP A 62 2.54 17.10 2.64
CA TRP A 62 1.15 16.82 3.02
C TRP A 62 0.69 15.36 2.88
N GLU A 63 1.28 14.51 2.02
CA GLU A 63 0.80 13.12 1.88
C GLU A 63 1.95 12.09 1.74
N PRO A 64 1.88 10.93 2.43
CA PRO A 64 2.87 9.87 2.28
C PRO A 64 2.59 9.03 1.03
N SER A 65 3.61 8.79 0.21
CA SER A 65 3.58 7.84 -0.91
C SER A 65 3.88 6.42 -0.43
N ILE A 66 3.23 5.42 -1.01
CA ILE A 66 3.47 4.00 -0.72
C ILE A 66 4.32 3.40 -1.83
N LEU A 67 5.36 2.67 -1.45
CA LEU A 67 6.35 2.07 -2.34
C LEU A 67 6.40 0.55 -2.12
N PRO A 68 6.95 -0.24 -3.05
CA PRO A 68 7.23 -1.66 -2.79
C PRO A 68 8.25 -1.75 -1.65
N GLY A 69 8.05 -2.69 -0.73
CA GLY A 69 9.04 -2.95 0.31
C GLY A 69 10.34 -3.43 -0.34
N SER A 70 11.49 -2.99 0.17
CA SER A 70 12.83 -3.39 -0.29
C SER A 70 13.15 -4.88 -0.07
N GLY A 71 12.16 -5.71 0.26
CA GLY A 71 12.28 -7.16 0.24
C GLY A 71 12.31 -7.60 -1.22
N GLU A 72 13.52 -7.82 -1.71
CA GLU A 72 13.89 -8.54 -2.93
C GLU A 72 12.76 -9.44 -3.46
N LEU A 73 11.91 -8.90 -4.34
CA LEU A 73 11.02 -9.68 -5.21
C LEU A 73 11.81 -9.98 -6.48
N THR A 74 12.89 -10.75 -6.34
CA THR A 74 13.47 -11.46 -7.48
C THR A 74 12.49 -12.58 -7.83
N LEU A 75 11.79 -12.43 -8.95
CA LEU A 75 11.12 -13.53 -9.65
C LEU A 75 12.17 -14.48 -10.23
#